data_AF-A0A7S0FJX8-F1
#
_entry.id   AF-A0A7S0FJX8-F1
#
_cell.length_a   1.000
_cell.length_b   1.000
_cell.length_c   1.000
_cell.angle_alpha   90.00
_cell.angle_beta   90.00
_cell.angle_gamma   90.00
#
_symmetry.space_group_name_H-M   'P 1'
#
loop_
_entity.id
_entity.type
_entity.pdbx_description
1 polymer ?
#
loop_
_entity_poly.entity_id
_entity_poly.type
_entity_poly.pdbx_seq_one_letter_code
_entity_poly.pdbx_strand_id
1 'polypeptide(L)'
;FRGREALHAVGAAAGPWNWVLLRPEPESLPLVAGGAGSLEEMRGALAAHRGEVLAGVLRMTFGEGRLRRTKHVLVLAVGANAPAVARGKLAMARAKVERALSEFLHISCVLEVAGAEDLTLEAVIDKVRKAAHIDDAVLDPDNPGRQMWTADAFRQALVEERRRAARPTRLARLTALPVREALDLMHADQSLNWALVGLREASLPTSQASQT
;
A
#
# COMPACT_ATOMS: atom_id res chain seq x y z
N PHE A 1 2.35 -12.59 -2.00
CA PHE A 1 1.88 -11.55 -2.93
C PHE A 1 2.73 -11.61 -4.18
N ARG A 2 2.11 -11.58 -5.37
CA ARG A 2 2.78 -11.26 -6.64
C ARG A 2 2.88 -9.74 -6.82
N GLY A 3 3.70 -9.24 -7.76
CA GLY A 3 3.93 -7.79 -7.94
C GLY A 3 2.66 -6.95 -8.16
N ARG A 4 1.76 -7.38 -9.04
CA ARG A 4 0.48 -6.70 -9.29
C ARG A 4 -0.47 -6.75 -8.08
N GLU A 5 -0.54 -7.88 -7.37
CA GLU A 5 -1.35 -8.01 -6.16
C GLU A 5 -0.85 -7.08 -5.04
N ALA A 6 0.47 -6.98 -4.90
CA ALA A 6 1.11 -6.05 -3.97
C ALA A 6 0.77 -4.59 -4.31
N LEU A 7 0.77 -4.23 -5.59
CA LEU A 7 0.39 -2.89 -6.05
C LEU A 7 -1.08 -2.58 -5.78
N HIS A 8 -2.00 -3.53 -6.00
CA HIS A 8 -3.40 -3.36 -5.58
C HIS A 8 -3.53 -3.19 -4.06
N ALA A 9 -2.78 -3.96 -3.28
CA ALA A 9 -2.77 -3.86 -1.82
C ALA A 9 -2.27 -2.48 -1.34
N VAL A 10 -1.24 -1.92 -1.97
CA VAL A 10 -0.72 -0.57 -1.65
C VAL A 10 -1.65 0.53 -2.18
N GLY A 11 -2.25 0.35 -3.36
CA GLY A 11 -3.17 1.30 -3.97
C GLY A 11 -4.51 1.44 -3.22
N ALA A 12 -5.01 0.36 -2.63
CA ALA A 12 -6.27 0.37 -1.89
C ALA A 12 -6.24 1.29 -0.66
N ALA A 13 -7.34 2.00 -0.38
CA ALA A 13 -7.40 2.98 0.72
C ALA A 13 -7.18 2.39 2.13
N ALA A 14 -7.42 1.09 2.29
CA ALA A 14 -7.24 0.32 3.52
C ALA A 14 -6.64 -1.06 3.22
N GLY A 15 -5.77 -1.15 2.21
CA GLY A 15 -5.16 -2.42 1.87
C GLY A 15 -4.14 -2.89 2.92
N PRO A 16 -3.84 -4.20 2.96
CA PRO A 16 -3.01 -4.79 4.01
C PRO A 16 -1.56 -4.33 3.96
N TRP A 17 -1.09 -3.83 2.82
CA TRP A 17 0.25 -3.31 2.62
C TRP A 17 0.20 -1.81 2.41
N ASN A 18 1.18 -1.10 2.97
CA ASN A 18 1.35 0.34 2.79
C ASN A 18 2.69 0.68 2.11
N TRP A 19 3.48 -0.32 1.74
CA TRP A 19 4.66 -0.09 0.94
C TRP A 19 5.03 -1.32 0.10
N VAL A 20 5.79 -1.08 -0.97
CA VAL A 20 6.33 -2.11 -1.87
C VAL A 20 7.64 -1.62 -2.50
N LEU A 21 8.56 -2.54 -2.80
CA LEU A 21 9.75 -2.36 -3.64
C LEU A 21 9.70 -3.32 -4.83
N LEU A 22 10.00 -2.79 -6.00
CA LEU A 22 9.93 -3.47 -7.28
C LEU A 22 11.24 -3.25 -8.05
N ARG A 23 11.55 -4.15 -8.98
CA ARG A 23 12.51 -3.81 -10.03
C ARG A 23 11.86 -2.86 -11.04
N PRO A 24 12.59 -1.85 -11.56
CA PRO A 24 12.06 -0.84 -12.47
C PRO A 24 11.92 -1.38 -13.91
N GLU A 25 11.23 -2.51 -14.05
CA GLU A 25 10.90 -3.18 -15.31
C GLU A 25 9.41 -2.91 -15.60
N PRO A 26 9.06 -1.97 -16.51
CA PRO A 26 7.69 -1.48 -16.68
C PRO A 26 6.65 -2.56 -17.01
N GLU A 27 7.05 -3.61 -17.72
CA GLU A 27 6.17 -4.65 -18.22
C GLU A 27 5.86 -5.72 -17.16
N SER A 28 6.83 -6.06 -16.32
CA SER A 28 6.76 -7.16 -15.35
C SER A 28 6.56 -6.68 -13.91
N LEU A 29 7.06 -5.48 -13.56
CA LEU A 29 7.13 -4.91 -12.22
C LEU A 29 7.42 -5.98 -11.13
N PRO A 30 8.57 -6.69 -11.20
CA PRO A 30 8.88 -7.80 -10.31
C PRO A 30 8.95 -7.34 -8.86
N LEU A 31 8.24 -8.03 -7.98
CA LEU A 31 8.26 -7.76 -6.54
C LEU A 31 9.61 -8.14 -5.93
N VAL A 32 10.20 -7.22 -5.19
CA VAL A 32 11.40 -7.46 -4.37
C VAL A 32 11.00 -7.63 -2.91
N ALA A 33 10.27 -6.66 -2.36
CA ALA A 33 9.80 -6.69 -0.98
C ALA A 33 8.54 -5.83 -0.81
N GLY A 34 7.82 -5.98 0.30
CA GLY A 34 6.64 -5.17 0.60
C GLY A 34 6.00 -5.59 1.90
N GLY A 35 5.18 -4.71 2.49
CA GLY A 35 4.62 -4.95 3.80
C GLY A 35 3.77 -3.81 4.37
N ALA A 36 3.56 -3.86 5.67
CA ALA A 36 2.71 -2.95 6.45
C ALA A 36 3.51 -2.08 7.44
N GLY A 37 4.82 -2.32 7.55
CA GLY A 37 5.75 -1.61 8.43
C GLY A 37 6.10 -0.20 7.96
N SER A 38 5.61 0.21 6.78
CA SER A 38 5.80 1.54 6.20
C SER A 38 7.27 1.88 5.96
N LEU A 39 7.65 3.15 6.12
CA LEU A 39 8.98 3.69 5.81
C LEU A 39 10.13 2.87 6.40
N GLU A 40 10.04 2.48 7.66
CA GLU A 40 11.13 1.78 8.36
C GLU A 40 11.43 0.40 7.76
N GLU A 41 10.38 -0.33 7.38
CA GLU A 41 10.51 -1.64 6.75
C GLU A 41 11.03 -1.51 5.32
N MET A 42 10.53 -0.51 4.55
CA MET A 42 11.06 -0.18 3.22
C MET A 42 12.55 0.18 3.29
N ARG A 43 12.95 0.97 4.29
CA ARG A 43 14.34 1.37 4.50
C ARG A 43 15.23 0.17 4.81
N GLY A 44 14.78 -0.73 5.68
CA GLY A 44 15.47 -2.00 5.96
C GLY A 44 15.65 -2.85 4.71
N ALA A 45 14.61 -2.94 3.87
CA ALA A 45 14.70 -3.65 2.60
C ALA A 45 15.69 -2.97 1.63
N LEU A 46 15.66 -1.65 1.46
CA LEU A 46 16.65 -0.94 0.64
C LEU A 46 18.09 -1.20 1.11
N ALA A 47 18.33 -1.24 2.42
CA ALA A 47 19.64 -1.52 2.97
C ALA A 47 20.16 -2.93 2.63
N ALA A 48 19.26 -3.90 2.44
CA ALA A 48 19.60 -5.25 2.00
C ALA A 48 19.90 -5.34 0.48
N HIS A 49 19.49 -4.34 -0.31
CA HIS A 49 19.58 -4.33 -1.79
C HIS A 49 20.49 -3.21 -2.34
N ARG A 50 21.62 -2.94 -1.68
CA ARG A 50 22.57 -1.85 -2.04
C ARG A 50 23.19 -1.93 -3.45
N GLY A 51 23.14 -3.08 -4.11
CA GLY A 51 23.64 -3.28 -5.47
C GLY A 51 22.59 -3.15 -6.57
N GLU A 52 21.33 -2.90 -6.21
CA GLU A 52 20.21 -2.87 -7.15
C GLU A 52 19.69 -1.44 -7.35
N VAL A 53 18.99 -1.25 -8.47
CA VAL A 53 18.14 -0.09 -8.70
C VAL A 53 16.70 -0.53 -8.51
N LEU A 54 15.97 0.15 -7.63
CA LEU A 54 14.63 -0.25 -7.22
C LEU A 54 13.64 0.91 -7.35
N ALA A 55 12.39 0.56 -7.66
CA ALA A 55 11.25 1.46 -7.62
C ALA A 55 10.33 1.04 -6.48
N GLY A 56 10.16 1.90 -5.49
CA GLY A 56 9.28 1.71 -4.36
C GLY A 56 8.02 2.54 -4.44
N VAL A 57 6.93 2.05 -3.88
CA VAL A 57 5.75 2.88 -3.61
C VAL A 57 5.46 2.85 -2.12
N LEU A 58 5.33 4.03 -1.52
CA LEU A 58 4.96 4.21 -0.12
C LEU A 58 3.60 4.90 -0.04
N ARG A 59 2.61 4.24 0.55
CA ARG A 59 1.33 4.85 0.92
C ARG A 59 1.48 5.56 2.26
N MET A 60 1.25 6.86 2.25
CA MET A 60 1.18 7.69 3.45
C MET A 60 -0.24 8.19 3.66
N THR A 61 -0.67 8.17 4.91
CA THR A 61 -1.98 8.65 5.33
C THR A 61 -1.78 9.84 6.27
N PHE A 62 -2.57 10.89 6.11
CA PHE A 62 -2.59 12.07 6.98
C PHE A 62 -4.02 12.42 7.36
N GLY A 63 -4.22 12.97 8.55
CA GLY A 63 -5.54 13.35 9.06
C GLY A 63 -6.47 12.16 9.33
N GLU A 64 -7.69 12.47 9.76
CA GLU A 64 -8.69 11.48 10.19
C GLU A 64 -10.08 11.74 9.61
N GLY A 65 -10.95 10.73 9.69
CA GLY A 65 -12.34 10.83 9.22
C GLY A 65 -12.46 11.34 7.78
N ARG A 66 -13.25 12.41 7.60
CA ARG A 66 -13.48 13.07 6.28
C ARG A 66 -12.27 13.86 5.78
N LEU A 67 -11.36 14.23 6.67
CA LEU A 67 -10.13 14.96 6.35
C LEU A 67 -8.96 14.01 6.08
N ARG A 68 -9.14 12.70 6.18
CA ARG A 68 -8.13 11.71 5.84
C ARG A 68 -7.68 11.90 4.38
N ARG A 69 -6.37 12.01 4.16
CA ARG A 69 -5.74 12.09 2.84
C ARG A 69 -4.71 10.99 2.70
N THR A 70 -4.77 10.30 1.57
CA THR A 70 -3.79 9.29 1.19
C THR A 70 -2.92 9.86 0.09
N LYS A 71 -1.60 9.68 0.22
CA LYS A 71 -0.59 10.06 -0.77
C LYS A 71 0.29 8.87 -1.06
N HIS A 72 0.51 8.58 -2.34
CA HIS A 72 1.47 7.57 -2.77
C HIS A 72 2.74 8.24 -3.23
N VAL A 73 3.86 7.91 -2.60
CA VAL A 73 5.19 8.43 -2.94
C VAL A 73 5.91 7.36 -3.74
N LEU A 74 6.32 7.69 -4.96
CA LEU A 74 7.23 6.86 -5.73
C LEU A 74 8.65 7.13 -5.23
N VAL A 75 9.31 6.11 -4.70
CA VAL A 75 10.70 6.15 -4.26
C VAL A 75 11.56 5.50 -5.33
N LEU A 76 12.44 6.25 -5.97
CA LEU A 76 13.40 5.71 -6.92
C LEU A 76 14.75 5.60 -6.21
N ALA A 77 15.14 4.37 -5.88
CA ALA A 77 16.36 4.10 -5.14
C ALA A 77 17.45 3.58 -6.07
N VAL A 78 18.59 4.26 -6.05
CA VAL A 78 19.80 3.82 -6.75
C VAL A 78 20.81 3.38 -5.69
N GLY A 79 20.93 2.07 -5.47
CA GLY A 79 21.88 1.58 -4.47
C GLY A 79 23.31 2.04 -4.74
N ALA A 80 24.05 2.36 -3.68
CA ALA A 80 25.41 2.89 -3.76
C ALA A 80 26.38 2.03 -4.60
N ASN A 81 26.14 0.71 -4.66
CA ASN A 81 26.97 -0.25 -5.40
C ASN A 81 26.35 -0.64 -6.76
N ALA A 82 25.30 0.05 -7.21
CA ALA A 82 24.63 -0.28 -8.47
C ALA A 82 25.55 0.02 -9.68
N PRO A 83 25.67 -0.92 -10.65
CA PRO A 83 26.45 -0.71 -11.86
C PRO A 83 26.02 0.58 -12.60
N ALA A 84 26.98 1.32 -13.16
CA ALA A 84 26.70 2.57 -13.88
C ALA A 84 25.63 2.42 -14.98
N VAL A 85 25.63 1.28 -15.67
CA VAL A 85 24.61 0.93 -16.68
C VAL A 85 23.21 0.82 -16.06
N ALA A 86 23.08 0.19 -14.88
CA ALA A 86 21.79 0.07 -14.19
C ALA A 86 21.27 1.45 -13.77
N ARG A 87 22.16 2.33 -13.30
CA ARG A 87 21.83 3.73 -12.95
C ARG A 87 21.31 4.51 -14.16
N GLY A 88 21.98 4.41 -15.30
CA GLY A 88 21.56 5.07 -16.54
C GLY A 88 20.19 4.60 -17.04
N LYS A 89 19.88 3.31 -16.87
CA LYS A 89 18.57 2.73 -17.26
C LYS A 89 17.40 3.31 -16.46
N LEU A 90 17.60 3.69 -15.20
CA LEU A 90 16.51 4.25 -14.36
C LEU A 90 15.93 5.52 -14.96
N ALA A 91 16.78 6.45 -15.39
CA ALA A 91 16.34 7.72 -15.95
C ALA A 91 15.46 7.52 -17.20
N MET A 92 15.80 6.50 -18.01
CA MET A 92 15.03 6.12 -19.20
C MET A 92 13.75 5.36 -18.87
N ALA A 93 13.78 4.52 -17.83
CA ALA A 93 12.65 3.68 -17.43
C ALA A 93 11.61 4.44 -16.59
N ARG A 94 12.00 5.56 -15.93
CA ARG A 94 11.17 6.30 -14.98
C ARG A 94 9.77 6.60 -15.50
N ALA A 95 9.65 7.27 -16.65
CA ALA A 95 8.35 7.63 -17.21
C ALA A 95 7.47 6.39 -17.53
N LYS A 96 8.09 5.27 -17.93
CA LYS A 96 7.39 4.02 -18.18
C LYS A 96 6.95 3.33 -16.90
N VAL A 97 7.80 3.33 -15.86
CA VAL A 97 7.46 2.81 -14.53
C VAL A 97 6.32 3.62 -13.92
N GLU A 98 6.39 4.95 -13.96
CA GLU A 98 5.31 5.83 -13.48
C GLU A 98 3.98 5.53 -14.21
N ARG A 99 4.03 5.37 -15.53
CA ARG A 99 2.86 4.99 -16.33
C ARG A 99 2.32 3.62 -15.94
N ALA A 100 3.17 2.61 -15.78
CA ALA A 100 2.74 1.27 -15.38
C ALA A 100 2.11 1.27 -13.97
N LEU A 101 2.67 2.05 -13.04
CA LEU A 101 2.13 2.20 -11.68
C LEU A 101 0.78 2.95 -11.65
N SER A 102 0.54 3.85 -12.61
CA SER A 102 -0.71 4.63 -12.68
C SER A 102 -1.96 3.78 -12.90
N GLU A 103 -1.81 2.53 -13.37
CA GLU A 103 -2.91 1.56 -13.46
C GLU A 103 -3.42 1.11 -12.08
N PHE A 104 -2.60 1.25 -11.03
CA PHE A 104 -2.89 0.73 -9.69
C PHE A 104 -3.13 1.82 -8.65
N LEU A 105 -2.48 2.98 -8.81
CA LEU A 105 -2.47 4.04 -7.80
C LEU A 105 -2.10 5.40 -8.40
N HIS A 106 -2.45 6.47 -7.68
CA HIS A 106 -2.09 7.82 -8.07
C HIS A 106 -0.81 8.29 -7.36
N ILE A 107 0.29 8.38 -8.11
CA ILE A 107 1.56 8.90 -7.60
C ILE A 107 1.43 10.40 -7.33
N SER A 108 1.57 10.77 -6.06
CA SER A 108 1.47 12.17 -5.62
C SER A 108 2.79 12.93 -5.77
N CYS A 109 3.91 12.25 -5.56
CA CYS A 109 5.24 12.82 -5.75
C CYS A 109 6.29 11.72 -5.94
N VAL A 110 7.45 12.11 -6.45
CA VAL A 110 8.60 11.23 -6.69
C VAL A 110 9.77 11.68 -5.83
N LEU A 111 10.34 10.76 -5.06
CA LEU A 111 11.53 10.96 -4.25
C LEU A 111 12.66 10.07 -4.80
N GLU A 112 13.80 10.67 -5.12
CA GLU A 112 14.99 9.94 -5.56
C GLU A 112 15.98 9.86 -4.40
N VAL A 113 16.52 8.66 -4.14
CA VAL A 113 17.43 8.39 -3.03
C VAL A 113 18.62 7.55 -3.51
N ALA A 114 19.83 7.80 -2.96
CA ALA A 114 21.03 7.02 -3.25
C ALA A 114 21.22 5.83 -2.30
N GLY A 115 20.40 5.75 -1.25
CA GLY A 115 20.48 4.68 -0.27
C GLY A 115 19.33 4.71 0.73
N ALA A 116 19.41 3.79 1.68
CA ALA A 116 18.44 3.70 2.78
C ALA A 116 18.57 4.88 3.74
N GLU A 117 19.77 5.42 3.89
CA GLU A 117 20.11 6.57 4.73
C GLU A 117 19.41 7.87 4.29
N ASP A 118 19.19 8.05 2.98
CA ASP A 118 18.51 9.22 2.42
C ASP A 118 16.98 9.12 2.55
N LEU A 119 16.46 7.90 2.77
CA LEU A 119 15.03 7.65 2.92
C LEU A 119 14.61 7.93 4.38
N THR A 120 14.55 9.21 4.74
CA THR A 120 14.10 9.69 6.05
C THR A 120 12.64 10.12 6.02
N LEU A 121 11.97 10.12 7.18
CA LEU A 121 10.57 10.51 7.28
C LEU A 121 10.39 11.97 6.90
N GLU A 122 11.33 12.80 7.34
CA GLU A 122 11.39 14.24 7.10
C GLU A 122 11.51 14.53 5.61
N ALA A 123 12.43 13.86 4.90
CA ALA A 123 12.60 14.03 3.46
C ALA A 123 11.33 13.66 2.67
N VAL A 124 10.66 12.57 3.06
CA VAL A 124 9.41 12.15 2.42
C VAL A 124 8.29 13.16 2.70
N ILE A 125 8.12 13.59 3.95
CA ILE A 125 7.09 14.56 4.33
C ILE A 125 7.28 15.89 3.60
N ASP A 126 8.51 16.41 3.55
CA ASP A 126 8.82 17.64 2.83
C ASP A 126 8.46 17.52 1.35
N LYS A 127 8.69 16.35 0.75
CA LYS A 127 8.32 16.09 -0.64
C LYS A 127 6.80 16.07 -0.84
N VAL A 128 6.06 15.43 0.07
CA VAL A 128 4.60 15.38 0.06
C VAL A 128 3.99 16.78 0.25
N ARG A 129 4.53 17.59 1.18
CA ARG A 129 4.08 18.96 1.44
C ARG A 129 4.20 19.83 0.20
N LYS A 130 5.37 19.81 -0.45
CA LYS A 130 5.63 20.55 -1.69
C LYS A 130 4.66 20.14 -2.81
N ALA A 131 4.40 18.85 -2.96
CA ALA A 131 3.47 18.34 -3.97
C ALA A 131 2.00 18.63 -3.66
N ALA A 132 1.64 18.85 -2.40
CA ALA A 132 0.30 19.24 -1.99
C ALA A 132 0.00 20.74 -2.19
N HIS A 133 0.92 21.50 -2.80
CA HIS A 133 0.82 22.96 -3.03
C HIS A 133 0.53 23.76 -1.74
N ILE A 134 1.17 23.37 -0.65
CA ILE A 134 1.04 24.07 0.63
C ILE A 134 2.15 25.10 0.68
N ASP A 135 1.77 26.34 0.35
CA ASP A 135 2.68 27.47 0.46
C ASP A 135 2.69 27.97 1.90
N ASP A 136 3.79 27.70 2.59
CA ASP A 136 4.01 28.05 4.00
C ASP A 136 4.01 29.57 4.24
N ALA A 137 4.19 30.38 3.20
CA ALA A 137 4.19 31.84 3.28
C ALA A 137 2.77 32.46 3.27
N VAL A 138 1.75 31.71 2.84
CA VAL A 138 0.37 32.19 2.67
C VAL A 138 -0.55 31.69 3.80
N LEU A 139 -0.14 30.64 4.51
CA LEU A 139 -0.95 30.03 5.55
C LEU A 139 -0.60 30.60 6.92
N ASP A 140 -1.62 31.13 7.59
CA ASP A 140 -1.59 31.47 9.01
C ASP A 140 -0.94 30.32 9.82
N PRO A 141 -0.04 30.59 10.79
CA PRO A 141 0.49 29.55 11.68
C PRO A 141 -0.58 28.65 12.31
N ASP A 142 -1.82 29.14 12.49
CA ASP A 142 -2.95 28.37 13.02
C ASP A 142 -3.75 27.63 11.94
N ASN A 143 -3.30 27.61 10.68
CA ASN A 143 -4.02 26.92 9.61
C ASN A 143 -3.97 25.39 9.82
N PRO A 144 -5.13 24.71 9.95
CA PRO A 144 -5.18 23.26 10.15
C PRO A 144 -4.57 22.46 8.99
N GLY A 145 -4.50 23.05 7.79
CA GLY A 145 -3.81 22.46 6.64
C GLY A 145 -2.30 22.36 6.82
N ARG A 146 -1.68 23.23 7.64
CA ARG A 146 -0.25 23.22 7.93
C ARG A 146 0.13 22.13 8.94
N GLN A 147 -0.73 21.91 9.94
CA GLN A 147 -0.56 20.86 10.96
C GLN A 147 -0.82 19.45 10.41
N MET A 148 -1.55 19.33 9.30
CA MET A 148 -1.94 18.03 8.73
C MET A 148 -0.78 17.21 8.15
N TRP A 149 0.30 17.84 7.69
CA TRP A 149 1.41 17.17 6.99
C TRP A 149 2.68 17.14 7.82
N THR A 150 2.54 16.67 9.06
CA THR A 150 3.63 16.55 10.02
C THR A 150 3.98 15.09 10.27
N ALA A 151 5.18 14.84 10.82
CA ALA A 151 5.61 13.49 11.20
C ALA A 151 4.66 12.88 12.23
N ASP A 152 4.16 13.69 13.17
CA ASP A 152 3.23 13.22 14.20
C ASP A 152 1.85 12.89 13.62
N ALA A 153 1.32 13.73 12.71
CA ALA A 153 0.08 13.42 12.02
C ALA A 153 0.18 12.11 11.22
N PHE A 154 1.31 11.88 10.54
CA PHE A 154 1.56 10.62 9.85
C PHE A 154 1.63 9.43 10.80
N ARG A 155 2.39 9.53 11.90
CA ARG A 155 2.52 8.46 12.92
C ARG A 155 1.17 8.10 13.52
N GLN A 156 0.36 9.10 13.87
CA GLN A 156 -1.00 8.89 14.39
C GLN A 156 -1.89 8.17 13.36
N ALA A 157 -1.88 8.64 12.11
CA ALA A 157 -2.62 8.01 11.04
C ALA A 157 -2.16 6.56 10.75
N LEU A 158 -0.87 6.26 10.88
CA LEU A 158 -0.31 4.93 10.72
C LEU A 158 -0.78 3.97 11.84
N VAL A 159 -0.84 4.44 13.08
CA VAL A 159 -1.40 3.65 14.20
C VAL A 159 -2.87 3.31 13.93
N GLU A 160 -3.66 4.28 13.49
CA GLU A 160 -5.06 4.06 13.14
C GLU A 160 -5.21 3.12 11.93
N GLU A 161 -4.36 3.26 10.91
CA GLU A 161 -4.33 2.35 9.76
C GLU A 161 -4.06 0.91 10.18
N ARG A 162 -3.08 0.68 11.06
CA ARG A 162 -2.77 -0.64 11.62
C ARG A 162 -3.94 -1.20 12.43
N ARG A 163 -4.60 -0.36 13.24
CA ARG A 163 -5.81 -0.75 13.99
C ARG A 163 -6.94 -1.17 13.06
N ARG A 164 -7.13 -0.46 11.95
CA ARG A 164 -8.14 -0.80 10.93
C ARG A 164 -7.80 -2.09 10.19
N ALA A 165 -6.54 -2.29 9.83
CA ALA A 165 -6.09 -3.51 9.17
C ALA A 165 -6.19 -4.74 10.08
N ALA A 166 -5.99 -4.58 11.39
CA ALA A 166 -6.17 -5.65 12.38
C ALA A 166 -7.64 -6.00 12.63
N ARG A 167 -8.59 -5.12 12.29
CA ARG A 167 -10.02 -5.46 12.35
C ARG A 167 -10.34 -6.35 11.14
N PRO A 168 -10.86 -7.57 11.34
CA PRO A 168 -11.32 -8.37 10.23
C PRO A 168 -12.36 -7.56 9.47
N THR A 169 -12.15 -7.41 8.16
CA THR A 169 -13.05 -6.63 7.30
C THR A 169 -14.47 -7.17 7.49
N ARG A 170 -15.45 -6.27 7.41
CA ARG A 170 -16.87 -6.66 7.54
C ARG A 170 -17.21 -7.81 6.60
N LEU A 171 -16.65 -7.80 5.39
CA LEU A 171 -16.78 -8.90 4.43
C LEU A 171 -16.14 -10.20 4.92
N ALA A 172 -14.90 -10.17 5.42
CA ALA A 172 -14.23 -11.36 5.97
C ALA A 172 -14.98 -11.95 7.16
N ARG A 173 -15.57 -11.09 8.02
CA ARG A 173 -16.46 -11.54 9.09
C ARG A 173 -17.67 -12.26 8.49
N LEU A 174 -18.38 -11.63 7.55
CA LEU A 174 -19.58 -12.19 6.94
C LEU A 174 -19.32 -13.51 6.20
N THR A 175 -18.17 -13.66 5.52
CA THR A 175 -17.81 -14.90 4.82
C THR A 175 -17.37 -16.03 5.75
N ALA A 176 -17.03 -15.72 7.00
CA ALA A 176 -16.66 -16.71 8.01
C ALA A 176 -17.86 -17.19 8.83
N LEU A 177 -19.01 -16.51 8.73
CA LEU A 177 -20.22 -16.90 9.43
C LEU A 177 -20.91 -18.08 8.74
N PRO A 178 -21.51 -19.01 9.50
CA PRO A 178 -22.52 -19.90 8.96
C PRO A 178 -23.61 -19.11 8.23
N VAL A 179 -24.14 -19.66 7.14
CA VAL A 179 -25.16 -19.01 6.32
C VAL A 179 -26.32 -18.46 7.16
N ARG A 180 -26.74 -19.21 8.18
CA ARG A 180 -27.81 -18.80 9.10
C ARG A 180 -27.49 -17.51 9.85
N GLU A 181 -26.30 -17.40 10.43
CA GLU A 181 -25.89 -16.21 11.18
C GLU A 181 -25.70 -15.01 10.25
N ALA A 182 -25.23 -15.23 9.02
CA ALA A 182 -25.17 -14.17 8.02
C ALA A 182 -26.57 -13.63 7.66
N LEU A 183 -27.57 -14.51 7.53
CA LEU A 183 -28.97 -14.12 7.27
C LEU A 183 -29.59 -13.39 8.47
N ASP A 184 -29.35 -13.86 9.69
CA ASP A 184 -29.84 -13.19 10.91
C ASP A 184 -29.27 -11.77 11.03
N LEU A 185 -27.98 -11.59 10.69
CA LEU A 185 -27.33 -10.27 10.61
C LEU A 185 -27.93 -9.38 9.53
N MET A 186 -28.27 -9.91 8.36
CA MET A 186 -28.93 -9.13 7.29
C MET A 186 -30.31 -8.62 7.70
N HIS A 187 -31.08 -9.43 8.44
CA HIS A 187 -32.40 -9.01 8.93
C HIS A 187 -32.31 -7.97 10.06
N ALA A 188 -31.26 -8.01 10.87
CA ALA A 188 -31.04 -7.06 11.96
C ALA A 188 -30.41 -5.74 11.50
N ASP A 189 -29.56 -5.77 10.47
CA ASP A 189 -28.78 -4.62 10.00
C ASP A 189 -29.20 -4.21 8.57
N GLN A 190 -29.97 -3.13 8.47
CA GLN A 190 -30.50 -2.61 7.20
C GLN A 190 -29.42 -2.16 6.20
N SER A 191 -28.13 -2.10 6.60
CA SER A 191 -27.03 -1.83 5.67
C SER A 191 -26.56 -3.05 4.87
N LEU A 192 -27.14 -4.24 5.10
CA LEU A 192 -26.91 -5.45 4.31
C LEU A 192 -28.22 -5.90 3.66
N ASN A 193 -28.34 -5.75 2.35
CA ASN A 193 -29.58 -6.04 1.61
C ASN A 193 -29.50 -7.22 0.63
N TRP A 194 -28.31 -7.80 0.41
CA TRP A 194 -28.13 -9.00 -0.40
C TRP A 194 -26.98 -9.87 0.14
N ALA A 195 -27.04 -11.17 -0.13
CA ALA A 195 -25.94 -12.11 0.12
C ALA A 195 -25.85 -13.12 -1.02
N LEU A 196 -24.64 -13.59 -1.30
CA LEU A 196 -24.35 -14.67 -2.23
C LEU A 196 -23.88 -15.89 -1.44
N VAL A 197 -24.57 -17.02 -1.62
CA VAL A 197 -24.28 -18.28 -0.92
C VAL A 197 -23.88 -19.34 -1.94
N GLY A 198 -22.73 -19.97 -1.73
CA GLY A 198 -22.27 -21.10 -2.55
C GLY A 198 -22.75 -22.43 -1.96
N LEU A 199 -23.21 -23.35 -2.80
CA LEU A 199 -23.46 -24.73 -2.42
C LEU A 199 -22.13 -25.51 -2.46
N ARG A 200 -21.80 -26.23 -1.38
CA ARG A 200 -20.74 -27.24 -1.44
C ARG A 200 -21.36 -28.57 -1.85
N GLU A 201 -20.85 -29.13 -2.93
CA GLU A 201 -21.21 -30.49 -3.35
C GLU A 201 -20.70 -31.46 -2.28
N ALA A 202 -21.60 -32.16 -1.61
CA ALA A 202 -21.22 -33.18 -0.65
C ALA A 202 -20.65 -34.36 -1.44
N SER A 203 -19.39 -34.74 -1.18
CA SER A 203 -18.84 -35.98 -1.72
C SER A 203 -19.69 -37.14 -1.21
N LEU A 204 -20.45 -37.76 -2.12
CA LEU A 204 -21.25 -38.94 -1.83
C LEU A 204 -20.34 -40.03 -1.26
N PRO A 205 -20.71 -40.69 -0.15
CA PRO A 205 -19.94 -41.82 0.36
C PRO A 205 -19.90 -42.90 -0.72
N THR A 206 -18.69 -43.23 -1.18
CA THR A 206 -18.46 -44.33 -2.11
C THR A 206 -18.92 -45.61 -1.43
N SER A 207 -20.09 -46.11 -1.83
CA SER A 207 -20.57 -47.43 -1.42
C SER A 207 -19.53 -48.46 -1.82
N GLN A 208 -18.79 -49.00 -0.85
CA GLN A 208 -17.92 -50.14 -1.07
C GLN A 208 -18.78 -51.31 -1.54
N ALA A 209 -18.61 -51.69 -2.80
CA ALA A 209 -19.16 -52.91 -3.36
C ALA A 209 -18.62 -54.10 -2.55
N SER A 210 -19.52 -54.80 -1.87
CA SER A 210 -19.22 -56.07 -1.21
C SER A 210 -18.91 -57.11 -2.28
N GLN A 211 -17.75 -57.75 -2.14
CA GLN A 211 -17.31 -58.90 -2.91
C GLN A 211 -18.17 -60.11 -2.55
N THR A 212 -18.64 -60.84 -3.58
CA THR A 212 -18.83 -62.29 -3.58
C THR A 212 -18.59 -62.80 -4.99
#